data_AF-A0A975BEK5-F1
#
_entry.id   AF-A0A975BEK5-F1
#
_cell.length_a   1.000
_cell.length_b   1.000
_cell.length_c   1.000
_cell.angle_alpha   90.00
_cell.angle_beta   90.00
_cell.angle_gamma   90.00
#
_symmetry.space_group_name_H-M   'P 1'
#
loop_
_entity.id
_entity.type
_entity.pdbx_description
1 polymer ?
#
loop_
_entity_poly.entity_id
_entity_poly.type
_entity_poly.pdbx_seq_one_letter_code
_entity_poly.pdbx_strand_id
1 'polypeptide(L)' 'MQLYAKIKKNSKYSGQEKGLKDYPFPIEIVDARDDYIVRGGPGVNYRLKDLSLFVKVNGKNIKIKG' A
#
# COMPACT_ATOMS: atom_id res chain seq x y z
N MET A 1 7.54 -12.59 5.13
CA MET A 1 6.46 -12.45 4.12
C MET A 1 6.21 -10.97 3.93
N GLN A 2 6.11 -10.46 2.70
CA GLN A 2 6.07 -9.02 2.44
C GLN A 2 4.69 -8.58 1.93
N LEU A 3 4.16 -7.49 2.51
CA LEU A 3 2.95 -6.83 2.02
C LEU A 3 3.31 -5.73 1.02
N TYR A 4 2.44 -5.55 0.04
CA TYR A 4 2.53 -4.51 -0.97
C TYR A 4 1.21 -3.79 -1.11
N ALA A 5 1.25 -2.53 -1.53
CA ALA A 5 0.06 -1.70 -1.68
C ALA A 5 0.00 -0.95 -3.01
N LYS A 6 -1.23 -0.75 -3.46
CA LYS A 6 -1.60 0.22 -4.50
C LYS A 6 -2.49 1.30 -3.90
N ILE A 7 -2.23 2.56 -4.21
CA ILE A 7 -3.13 3.66 -3.85
C ILE A 7 -4.41 3.51 -4.68
N LYS A 8 -5.57 3.55 -4.01
CA LYS A 8 -6.86 3.50 -4.71
C LYS A 8 -7.07 4.80 -5.48
N LYS A 9 -7.66 4.73 -6.68
CA LYS A 9 -7.91 5.90 -7.53
C LYS A 9 -8.79 6.98 -6.88
N ASN A 10 -9.68 6.58 -5.97
CA ASN A 10 -10.57 7.47 -5.22
C ASN A 10 -9.99 7.91 -3.87
N SER A 11 -8.76 7.53 -3.54
CA SER A 11 -8.05 8.01 -2.36
C SER A 11 -7.67 9.48 -2.52
N LYS A 12 -7.62 10.23 -1.42
CA LYS A 12 -7.03 11.58 -1.40
C LYS A 12 -5.54 11.62 -1.76
N TYR A 13 -4.88 10.46 -1.79
CA TYR A 13 -3.47 10.29 -2.15
C TYR A 13 -3.26 9.85 -3.61
N SER A 14 -4.35 9.74 -4.39
CA SER A 14 -4.30 9.31 -5.79
C SER A 14 -3.29 10.13 -6.60
N GLY A 15 -2.40 9.45 -7.31
CA GLY A 15 -1.36 10.07 -8.13
C GLY A 15 0.00 10.24 -7.44
N GLN A 16 0.11 10.02 -6.13
CA GLN A 16 1.42 9.99 -5.45
C GLN A 16 2.30 8.83 -5.93
N GLU A 17 1.69 7.78 -6.48
CA GLU A 17 2.41 6.66 -7.07
C GLU A 17 3.05 6.97 -8.43
N LYS A 18 2.78 8.14 -9.03
CA LYS A 18 3.34 8.52 -10.33
C LYS A 18 4.86 8.64 -10.25
N GLY A 19 5.55 7.92 -11.13
CA GLY A 19 7.02 7.92 -11.19
C GLY A 19 7.69 6.91 -10.25
N LEU A 20 6.93 6.13 -9.47
CA LEU A 20 7.49 5.01 -8.74
C LEU A 20 8.00 3.92 -9.69
N LYS A 21 9.26 3.54 -9.53
CA LYS A 21 9.87 2.42 -10.24
C LYS A 21 9.24 1.07 -9.85
N ASP A 22 8.88 0.94 -8.57
CA ASP A 22 8.34 -0.29 -8.00
C ASP A 22 6.89 -0.09 -7.56
N TYR A 23 5.94 -0.63 -8.34
CA TYR A 23 4.50 -0.57 -8.05
C TYR A 23 3.82 -1.93 -8.31
N PRO A 24 3.06 -2.49 -7.36
CA PRO A 24 2.76 -1.98 -6.00
C PRO A 24 4.01 -1.86 -5.11
N PHE A 25 4.01 -0.88 -4.21
CA PHE A 25 5.15 -0.60 -3.33
C PHE A 25 5.08 -1.41 -2.03
N PRO A 26 6.22 -1.79 -1.44
CA PRO A 26 6.25 -2.52 -0.18
C PRO A 26 5.69 -1.67 0.96
N ILE A 27 4.97 -2.31 1.87
CA ILE A 27 4.42 -1.68 3.07
C ILE A 27 4.58 -2.56 4.31
N GLU A 28 4.42 -1.93 5.47
CA GLU A 28 4.27 -2.57 6.77
C GLU A 28 2.98 -2.07 7.44
N ILE A 29 2.36 -2.92 8.24
CA ILE A 29 1.24 -2.54 9.11
C ILE A 29 1.79 -2.46 10.53
N VAL A 30 1.66 -1.29 11.16
CA VAL A 30 2.15 -1.03 12.51
C VAL A 30 0.98 -0.72 13.44
N ASP A 31 1.18 -1.01 14.73
CA ASP A 31 0.25 -0.53 15.74
C ASP A 31 0.44 0.98 15.92
N ALA A 32 -0.64 1.74 15.77
CA ALA A 32 -0.64 3.20 15.94
C ALA A 32 -1.96 3.63 16.59
N ARG A 33 -1.92 4.75 17.31
CA ARG A 33 -3.11 5.32 17.95
C ARG A 33 -4.07 6.01 16.96
N ASP A 34 -3.68 6.14 15.70
CA ASP A 34 -4.45 6.78 14.63
C ASP A 34 -4.78 5.83 13.48
N ASP A 35 -5.55 6.30 12.49
CA ASP A 35 -5.91 5.51 11.31
C ASP A 35 -4.72 5.23 10.36
N TYR A 36 -3.55 5.85 10.58
CA TYR A 36 -2.38 5.80 9.71
C TYR A 36 -1.44 4.64 10.07
N ILE A 37 -2.03 3.44 10.12
CA ILE A 37 -1.34 2.21 10.49
C ILE A 37 -0.48 1.60 9.37
N VAL A 38 -0.50 2.15 8.14
CA VAL A 38 0.32 1.62 7.04
C VAL A 38 1.54 2.50 6.84
N ARG A 39 2.73 1.90 6.85
CA ARG A 39 4.02 2.56 6.59
C ARG A 39 4.63 2.07 5.27
N GLY A 40 5.27 2.98 4.53
CA GLY A 40 5.93 2.71 3.25
C GLY A 40 5.32 3.47 2.08
N GLY A 41 5.96 3.35 0.91
CA GLY A 41 5.56 4.09 -0.29
C GLY A 41 5.92 5.59 -0.26
N PRO A 42 5.45 6.37 -1.24
CA PRO A 42 5.91 7.74 -1.49
C PRO A 42 5.44 8.74 -0.42
N GLY A 43 4.26 8.52 0.16
CA GLY A 43 3.67 9.38 1.19
C GLY A 43 4.02 8.99 2.62
N VAL A 44 4.90 7.98 2.80
CA VAL A 44 5.34 7.39 4.08
C VAL A 44 4.23 6.69 4.85
N ASN A 45 3.06 7.30 5.00
CA ASN A 45 1.98 6.85 5.88
C ASN A 45 0.63 6.87 5.18
N TYR A 46 -0.14 5.79 5.32
CA TYR A 46 -1.45 5.63 4.70
C TYR A 46 -2.45 4.95 5.65
N ARG A 47 -3.74 5.08 5.32
CA ARG A 47 -4.83 4.34 5.97
C ARG A 47 -5.16 3.11 5.12
N LEU A 48 -5.57 2.00 5.74
CA LEU A 48 -5.98 0.79 5.01
C LEU A 48 -7.08 1.08 3.98
N LYS A 49 -8.05 1.96 4.31
CA LYS A 49 -9.15 2.30 3.40
C LYS A 49 -8.70 2.95 2.09
N ASP A 50 -7.53 3.56 2.07
CA ASP A 50 -6.97 4.27 0.91
C ASP A 50 -6.17 3.34 -0.02
N LEU A 51 -5.97 2.06 0.37
CA LEU A 51 -5.06 1.13 -0.31
C LEU A 51 -5.73 -0.17 -0.75
N SER A 52 -5.28 -0.74 -1.87
CA SER A 52 -5.49 -2.15 -2.20
C SER A 52 -4.24 -2.94 -1.81
N LEU A 53 -4.40 -4.03 -1.06
CA LEU A 53 -3.29 -4.82 -0.53
C LEU A 53 -2.98 -6.04 -1.41
N PHE A 54 -1.70 -6.41 -1.46
CA PHE A 54 -1.19 -7.53 -2.23
C PHE A 54 -0.11 -8.28 -1.45
N VAL A 55 0.03 -9.57 -1.72
CA VAL A 55 1.23 -10.36 -1.41
C VAL A 55 1.92 -10.77 -2.71
N LYS A 56 3.24 -10.91 -2.68
CA LYS A 56 4.02 -11.40 -3.83
C LYS A 56 4.34 -12.88 -3.63
N VAL A 57 3.81 -13.75 -4.50
CA VAL A 57 4.05 -15.20 -4.49
C VAL A 57 4.63 -15.59 -5.84
N ASN A 58 5.82 -16.19 -5.85
CA ASN A 58 6.53 -16.58 -7.08
C ASN A 58 6.60 -15.44 -8.11
N GLY A 59 6.90 -14.22 -7.65
CA GLY A 59 6.98 -13.02 -8.50
C GLY A 59 5.64 -12.38 -8.87
N LYS A 60 4.51 -13.04 -8.63
CA LYS A 60 3.15 -12.56 -8.97
C LYS A 60 2.50 -11.86 -7.80
N ASN A 61 1.80 -10.75 -8.07
CA ASN A 61 1.02 -10.03 -7.07
C ASN A 61 -0.38 -10.66 -6.94
N ILE A 62 -0.68 -11.20 -5.76
CA ILE A 62 -1.99 -11.73 -5.41
C ILE A 62 -2.70 -10.68 -4.55
N LYS A 63 -3.84 -10.19 -5.02
CA LYS A 63 -4.64 -9.20 -4.28
C LYS A 63 -5.28 -9.86 -3.06
N ILE A 64 -5.11 -9.26 -1.89
CA ILE A 64 -5.86 -9.65 -0.69
C ILE A 64 -7.27 -9.06 -0.83
N LYS A 65 -8.29 -9.92 -0.76
CA LYS A 65 -9.68 -9.46 -0.63
C LYS A 65 -9.96 -9.23 0.85
N GLY A 66 -10.44 -8.04 1.16
CA GLY A 66 -10.93 -7.62 2.47
C GLY A 66 -12.15 -6.74 2.28
#